data_AF-A0A7K2BUS6-F1
#
_entry.id   AF-A0A7K2BUS6-F1
#
_cell.length_a   1.000
_cell.length_b   1.000
_cell.length_c   1.000
_cell.angle_alpha   90.00
_cell.angle_beta   90.00
_cell.angle_gamma   90.00
#
_symmetry.space_group_name_H-M   'P 1'
#
loop_
_entity.id
_entity.type
_entity.pdbx_description
1 polymer ?
#
loop_
_entity_poly.entity_id
_entity_poly.type
_entity_poly.pdbx_seq_one_letter_code
_entity_poly.pdbx_strand_id
1 'polypeptide(L)'
;MFQEMEPAPWPLPDRRLLELACGRILGASRSMSRAYDFDVAPGPHREPWTMAYLREAVALYAEALPASYQSDIESLFRHCAELMGQGKIPAELAEDWAIIRQYLANAADSISERLAATGSPHSGEASLHADIDTNDEPPPVVRFDRLAALTTPSGAQRLHAAASAVQSHVAGDPGVELDAAQRSLLEGVSAGLTVSELATQLGYSRRSIFRELSRLWDTMGVPDRAQGLRKAEAQGLVEGRHG
;
A
#
# COMPACT_ATOMS: atom_id res chain seq x y z
N MET A 1 17.24 27.44 20.09
CA MET A 1 15.93 26.89 19.69
C MET A 1 16.02 26.63 18.20
N PHE A 2 16.45 25.43 17.81
CA PHE A 2 16.51 25.06 16.40
C PHE A 2 15.09 24.67 15.98
N GLN A 3 14.50 25.42 15.06
CA GLN A 3 13.32 24.98 14.34
C GLN A 3 13.69 23.68 13.63
N GLU A 4 13.04 22.57 13.98
CA GLU A 4 13.06 21.36 13.18
C GLU A 4 12.48 21.73 11.82
N MET A 5 13.37 21.96 10.85
CA MET A 5 12.96 22.04 9.45
C MET A 5 12.37 20.68 9.09
N GLU A 6 11.06 20.64 8.86
CA GLU A 6 10.40 19.48 8.27
C GLU A 6 11.17 19.06 7.01
N PRO A 7 11.46 17.76 6.86
CA PRO A 7 12.18 17.29 5.70
C PRO A 7 11.44 17.65 4.42
N ALA A 8 12.18 18.09 3.41
CA ALA A 8 11.61 18.36 2.11
C ALA A 8 10.89 17.09 1.60
N PRO A 9 9.65 17.21 1.09
CA PRO A 9 8.93 16.07 0.56
C PRO A 9 9.71 15.44 -0.60
N TRP A 10 9.53 14.12 -0.75
CA TRP A 10 10.16 13.35 -1.81
C TRP A 10 9.80 13.90 -3.19
N PRO A 11 10.69 13.83 -4.19
CA PRO A 11 10.35 14.17 -5.56
C PRO A 11 9.11 13.40 -6.03
N LEU A 12 8.18 14.08 -6.70
CA LEU A 12 6.92 13.48 -7.16
C LEU A 12 7.08 12.22 -8.04
N PRO A 13 8.10 12.10 -8.92
CA PRO A 13 8.34 10.87 -9.68
C PRO A 13 8.64 9.68 -8.76
N ASP A 14 9.58 9.84 -7.84
CA ASP A 14 10.03 8.80 -6.90
C ASP A 14 8.89 8.31 -6.01
N ARG A 15 8.05 9.24 -5.58
CA ARG A 15 6.84 8.98 -4.80
C ARG A 15 5.88 8.05 -5.52
N ARG A 16 5.57 8.33 -6.79
CA ARG A 16 4.64 7.50 -7.60
C ARG A 16 5.17 6.09 -7.82
N LEU A 17 6.49 5.93 -7.97
CA LEU A 17 7.11 4.61 -8.13
C LEU A 17 6.97 3.77 -6.86
N LEU A 18 7.22 4.38 -5.71
CA LEU A 18 7.06 3.70 -4.43
C LEU A 18 5.58 3.41 -4.13
N GLU A 19 4.66 4.29 -4.50
CA GLU A 19 3.21 4.03 -4.45
C GLU A 19 2.81 2.83 -5.32
N LEU A 20 3.32 2.76 -6.55
CA LEU A 20 3.08 1.65 -7.47
C LEU A 20 3.63 0.33 -6.89
N ALA A 21 4.87 0.35 -6.39
CA ALA A 21 5.50 -0.82 -5.78
C ALA A 21 4.69 -1.32 -4.57
N CYS A 22 4.28 -0.42 -3.67
CA CYS A 22 3.42 -0.77 -2.54
C CYS A 22 2.05 -1.29 -2.99
N GLY A 23 1.45 -0.70 -4.03
CA GLY A 23 0.18 -1.15 -4.60
C GLY A 23 0.24 -2.59 -5.11
N ARG A 24 1.35 -2.99 -5.74
CA ARG A 24 1.60 -4.37 -6.17
C ARG A 24 1.71 -5.33 -4.98
N ILE A 25 2.45 -4.95 -3.94
CA ILE A 25 2.57 -5.74 -2.71
C ILE A 25 1.21 -5.88 -2.02
N LEU A 26 0.40 -4.83 -1.97
CA LEU A 26 -0.95 -4.85 -1.41
C LEU A 26 -1.88 -5.79 -2.18
N GLY A 27 -1.84 -5.73 -3.52
CA GLY A 27 -2.62 -6.63 -4.38
C GLY A 27 -2.25 -8.09 -4.19
N ALA A 28 -0.95 -8.39 -4.16
CA ALA A 28 -0.44 -9.75 -3.95
C ALA A 28 -0.78 -10.29 -2.54
N SER A 29 -0.48 -9.52 -1.49
CA SER A 29 -0.76 -9.91 -0.10
C SER A 29 -2.25 -10.11 0.17
N ARG A 30 -3.12 -9.24 -0.37
CA ARG A 30 -4.58 -9.42 -0.28
C ARG A 30 -5.04 -10.70 -0.98
N SER A 31 -4.48 -11.00 -2.15
CA SER A 31 -4.83 -12.21 -2.91
C SER A 31 -4.36 -13.47 -2.19
N MET A 32 -3.17 -13.45 -1.58
CA MET A 32 -2.69 -14.53 -0.72
C MET A 32 -3.60 -14.72 0.51
N SER A 33 -3.98 -13.64 1.19
CA SER A 33 -4.89 -13.72 2.34
C SER A 33 -6.23 -14.35 1.97
N ARG A 34 -6.81 -13.98 0.83
CA ARG A 34 -8.05 -14.58 0.32
C ARG A 34 -7.92 -16.05 -0.04
N ALA A 35 -6.73 -16.53 -0.41
CA ALA A 35 -6.54 -17.94 -0.74
C ALA A 35 -6.79 -18.85 0.47
N TYR A 36 -6.53 -18.37 1.69
CA TYR A 36 -6.83 -19.12 2.92
C TYR A 36 -8.34 -19.27 3.18
N ASP A 37 -9.17 -18.37 2.64
CA ASP A 37 -10.64 -18.53 2.68
C ASP A 37 -11.12 -19.73 1.84
N PHE A 38 -10.24 -20.26 0.97
CA PHE A 38 -10.47 -21.44 0.14
C PHE A 38 -9.63 -22.65 0.59
N ASP A 39 -9.36 -22.76 1.90
CA ASP A 39 -8.69 -23.90 2.53
C ASP A 39 -7.26 -24.19 2.04
N VAL A 40 -6.55 -23.20 1.49
CA VAL A 40 -5.11 -23.34 1.20
C VAL A 40 -4.34 -23.54 2.51
N ALA A 41 -3.52 -24.59 2.57
CA ALA A 41 -2.72 -24.86 3.76
C ALA A 41 -1.61 -23.82 3.95
N PRO A 42 -1.31 -23.39 5.19
CA PRO A 42 -0.22 -22.44 5.45
C PRO A 42 1.14 -23.08 5.19
N GLY A 43 2.04 -22.31 4.59
CA GLY A 43 3.43 -22.64 4.36
C GLY A 43 4.35 -22.37 5.55
N PRO A 44 5.66 -22.63 5.39
CA PRO A 44 6.64 -22.50 6.47
C PRO A 44 7.10 -21.05 6.71
N HIS A 45 7.01 -20.16 5.70
CA HIS A 45 7.60 -18.83 5.78
C HIS A 45 6.71 -17.84 6.52
N ARG A 46 7.07 -17.52 7.77
CA ARG A 46 6.35 -16.50 8.57
C ARG A 46 6.60 -15.07 8.12
N GLU A 47 7.70 -14.85 7.42
CA GLU A 47 8.21 -13.54 7.00
C GLU A 47 8.36 -13.51 5.48
N PRO A 48 7.27 -13.24 4.72
CA PRO A 48 7.26 -13.26 3.26
C PRO A 48 8.03 -12.11 2.59
N TRP A 49 8.91 -11.43 3.32
CA TRP A 49 9.85 -10.43 2.83
C TRP A 49 11.31 -10.90 2.93
N THR A 50 11.55 -12.13 3.39
CA THR A 50 12.89 -12.72 3.47
C THR A 50 13.34 -13.29 2.13
N MET A 51 14.66 -13.36 1.93
CA MET A 51 15.28 -13.96 0.74
C MET A 51 14.85 -15.42 0.51
N ALA A 52 14.69 -16.20 1.59
CA ALA A 52 14.29 -17.61 1.50
C ALA A 52 12.91 -17.76 0.85
N TYR A 53 11.92 -17.00 1.32
CA TYR A 53 10.60 -16.96 0.71
C TYR A 53 10.65 -16.44 -0.74
N LEU A 54 11.39 -15.36 -1.00
CA LEU A 54 11.36 -14.69 -2.29
C LEU A 54 12.00 -15.51 -3.41
N ARG A 55 13.02 -16.33 -3.12
CA ARG A 55 13.56 -17.29 -4.10
C ARG A 55 12.53 -18.32 -4.54
N GLU A 56 11.74 -18.85 -3.61
CA GLU A 56 10.65 -19.79 -3.92
C GLU A 56 9.49 -19.10 -4.65
N ALA A 57 9.10 -17.91 -4.20
CA ALA A 57 8.01 -17.13 -4.80
C ALA A 57 8.33 -16.71 -6.24
N VAL A 58 9.55 -16.25 -6.52
CA VAL A 58 10.00 -15.87 -7.86
C VAL A 58 9.98 -17.05 -8.82
N ALA A 59 10.22 -18.27 -8.33
CA ALA A 59 10.08 -19.46 -9.17
C ALA A 59 8.64 -19.65 -9.66
N LEU A 60 7.65 -19.41 -8.79
CA LEU A 60 6.23 -19.45 -9.16
C LEU A 60 5.83 -18.32 -10.10
N TYR A 61 6.30 -17.09 -9.84
CA TYR A 61 6.04 -15.95 -10.71
C TYR A 61 6.52 -16.19 -12.13
N ALA A 62 7.70 -16.78 -12.29
CA ALA A 62 8.27 -17.06 -13.60
C ALA A 62 7.61 -18.21 -14.37
N GLU A 63 6.73 -19.00 -13.74
CA GLU A 63 5.86 -19.91 -14.48
C GLU A 63 4.74 -19.16 -15.22
N ALA A 64 4.38 -17.97 -14.75
CA ALA A 64 3.25 -17.18 -15.27
C ALA A 64 3.68 -15.89 -15.99
N LEU A 65 4.79 -15.27 -15.61
CA LEU A 65 5.17 -13.94 -16.07
C LEU A 65 6.32 -13.97 -17.08
N PRO A 66 6.25 -13.20 -18.18
CA PRO A 66 7.35 -13.06 -19.12
C PRO A 66 8.65 -12.55 -18.47
N ALA A 67 9.80 -12.92 -19.01
CA ALA A 67 11.10 -12.49 -18.50
C ALA A 67 11.30 -10.96 -18.59
N SER A 68 10.76 -10.31 -19.62
CA SER A 68 10.76 -8.84 -19.77
C SER A 68 10.02 -8.17 -18.62
N TYR A 69 8.80 -8.63 -18.32
CA TYR A 69 8.01 -8.12 -17.21
C TYR A 69 8.73 -8.31 -15.86
N GLN A 70 9.36 -9.46 -15.65
CA GLN A 70 10.15 -9.70 -14.44
C GLN A 70 11.34 -8.72 -14.34
N SER A 71 12.01 -8.44 -15.45
CA SER A 71 13.09 -7.43 -15.51
C SER A 71 12.58 -6.03 -15.12
N ASP A 72 11.40 -5.63 -15.59
CA ASP A 72 10.82 -4.33 -15.25
C ASP A 72 10.46 -4.23 -13.76
N ILE A 73 9.90 -5.31 -13.20
CA ILE A 73 9.60 -5.41 -11.76
C ILE A 73 10.89 -5.38 -10.93
N GLU A 74 11.94 -6.07 -11.37
CA GLU A 74 13.25 -6.06 -10.72
C GLU A 74 13.83 -4.65 -10.66
N SER A 75 13.80 -3.92 -11.77
CA SER A 75 14.30 -2.55 -11.85
C SER A 75 13.47 -1.59 -10.99
N LEU A 76 12.14 -1.70 -11.03
CA LEU A 76 11.23 -0.94 -10.16
C LEU A 76 11.51 -1.19 -8.68
N PHE A 77 11.61 -2.46 -8.28
CA PHE A 77 11.80 -2.82 -6.88
C PHE A 77 13.18 -2.43 -6.37
N ARG A 78 14.24 -2.62 -7.17
CA ARG A 78 15.59 -2.17 -6.81
C ARG A 78 15.62 -0.67 -6.60
N HIS A 79 15.08 0.10 -7.56
CA HIS A 79 15.04 1.55 -7.46
C HIS A 79 14.27 2.02 -6.21
N CYS A 80 13.09 1.45 -5.94
CA CYS A 80 12.32 1.78 -4.74
C CYS A 80 13.06 1.41 -3.43
N ALA A 81 13.77 0.29 -3.39
CA ALA A 81 14.53 -0.11 -2.21
C ALA A 81 15.73 0.83 -1.94
N GLU A 82 16.40 1.30 -2.98
CA GLU A 82 17.47 2.30 -2.90
C GLU A 82 16.95 3.65 -2.41
N LEU A 83 15.87 4.11 -3.03
CA LEU A 83 15.10 5.29 -2.63
C LEU A 83 14.75 5.24 -1.14
N MET A 84 14.08 4.17 -0.70
CA MET A 84 13.73 3.94 0.70
C MET A 84 14.94 3.90 1.65
N GLY A 85 16.12 3.53 1.16
CA GLY A 85 17.36 3.54 1.94
C GLY A 85 17.97 4.93 2.15
N GLN A 86 17.62 5.90 1.31
CA GLN A 86 18.11 7.27 1.36
C GLN A 86 17.17 8.22 2.11
N GLY A 87 15.88 7.88 2.16
CA GLY A 87 14.86 8.69 2.82
C GLY A 87 14.96 8.72 4.34
N LYS A 88 14.48 9.83 4.94
CA LYS A 88 14.23 9.86 6.39
C LYS A 88 12.99 9.05 6.72
N ILE A 89 13.13 8.17 7.71
CA ILE A 89 12.09 7.24 8.14
C ILE A 89 11.41 7.81 9.39
N PRO A 90 10.08 8.01 9.39
CA PRO A 90 9.36 8.34 10.62
C PRO A 90 9.49 7.20 11.64
N ALA A 91 9.68 7.54 12.92
CA ALA A 91 9.97 6.55 13.96
C ALA A 91 8.84 5.52 14.11
N GLU A 92 7.60 5.96 13.95
CA GLU A 92 6.38 5.15 13.96
C GLU A 92 6.27 4.20 12.77
N LEU A 93 6.96 4.48 11.66
CA LEU A 93 6.98 3.63 10.46
C LEU A 93 8.26 2.80 10.34
N ALA A 94 9.19 2.88 11.31
CA ALA A 94 10.50 2.27 11.17
C ALA A 94 10.46 0.76 10.85
N GLU A 95 9.57 0.02 11.51
CA GLU A 95 9.40 -1.42 11.27
C GLU A 95 8.76 -1.71 9.91
N ASP A 96 7.66 -1.02 9.57
CA ASP A 96 6.96 -1.19 8.29
C ASP A 96 7.85 -0.82 7.10
N TRP A 97 8.62 0.25 7.25
CA TRP A 97 9.60 0.71 6.28
C TRP A 97 10.71 -0.32 6.06
N ALA A 98 11.22 -0.93 7.14
CA ALA A 98 12.23 -1.98 7.06
C ALA A 98 11.69 -3.22 6.34
N ILE A 99 10.47 -3.65 6.64
CA ILE A 99 9.81 -4.78 5.97
C ILE A 99 9.68 -4.54 4.47
N ILE A 100 9.14 -3.39 4.06
CA ILE A 100 8.92 -3.09 2.65
C ILE A 100 10.23 -2.91 1.89
N ARG A 101 11.20 -2.20 2.47
CA ARG A 101 12.53 -2.09 1.87
C ARG A 101 13.19 -3.45 1.71
N GLN A 102 13.09 -4.32 2.72
CA GLN A 102 13.66 -5.67 2.67
C GLN A 102 12.96 -6.56 1.63
N TYR A 103 11.63 -6.49 1.54
CA TYR A 103 10.86 -7.19 0.52
C TYR A 103 11.32 -6.78 -0.88
N LEU A 104 11.37 -5.47 -1.16
CA LEU A 104 11.74 -4.93 -2.47
C LEU A 104 13.16 -5.32 -2.87
N ALA A 105 14.13 -5.16 -1.96
CA ALA A 105 15.52 -5.52 -2.21
C ALA A 105 15.68 -7.02 -2.49
N ASN A 106 15.16 -7.88 -1.60
CA ASN A 106 15.28 -9.32 -1.74
C ASN A 106 14.53 -9.85 -2.98
N ALA A 107 13.43 -9.21 -3.37
CA ALA A 107 12.65 -9.61 -4.54
C ALA A 107 13.40 -9.25 -5.83
N ALA A 108 13.96 -8.04 -5.91
CA ALA A 108 14.80 -7.63 -7.02
C ALA A 108 16.02 -8.56 -7.18
N ASP A 109 16.71 -8.87 -6.08
CA ASP A 109 17.85 -9.79 -6.09
C ASP A 109 17.44 -11.21 -6.53
N SER A 110 16.34 -11.74 -6.01
CA SER A 110 15.83 -13.07 -6.39
C SER A 110 15.43 -13.15 -7.88
N ILE A 111 14.83 -12.09 -8.42
CA ILE A 111 14.49 -12.01 -9.85
C ILE A 111 15.77 -11.94 -10.68
N SER A 112 16.74 -11.11 -10.30
CA SER A 112 18.01 -10.96 -10.99
C SER A 112 18.80 -12.27 -11.03
N GLU A 113 18.93 -12.96 -9.89
CA GLU A 113 19.55 -14.29 -9.77
C GLU A 113 18.91 -15.29 -10.76
N ARG A 114 17.58 -15.27 -10.87
CA ARG A 114 16.85 -16.17 -11.76
C ARG A 114 17.05 -15.85 -13.24
N LEU A 115 16.91 -14.57 -13.63
CA LEU A 115 17.08 -14.15 -15.03
C LEU A 115 18.49 -14.46 -15.53
N ALA A 116 19.51 -14.29 -14.67
CA ALA A 116 20.87 -14.69 -14.96
C ALA A 116 21.01 -16.21 -15.18
N ALA A 117 20.35 -17.03 -14.35
CA ALA A 117 20.37 -18.49 -14.46
C ALA A 117 19.69 -19.02 -15.74
N THR A 118 18.68 -18.31 -16.28
CA THR A 118 17.98 -18.71 -17.52
C THR A 118 18.64 -18.17 -18.79
N GLY A 119 19.71 -17.38 -18.69
CA GLY A 119 20.38 -16.76 -19.83
C GLY A 119 19.48 -15.80 -20.60
N SER A 120 18.42 -15.30 -19.96
CA SER A 120 17.51 -14.34 -20.57
C SER A 120 18.25 -13.00 -20.71
N PRO A 121 18.38 -12.46 -21.94
CA PRO A 121 19.08 -11.19 -22.12
C PRO A 121 18.38 -10.12 -21.28
N HIS A 122 19.14 -9.45 -20.41
CA HIS A 122 18.69 -8.18 -19.85
C HIS A 122 18.48 -7.25 -21.04
N SER A 123 17.23 -6.94 -21.36
CA SER A 123 16.93 -5.88 -22.33
C SER A 123 17.54 -4.60 -21.76
N GLY A 124 18.66 -4.16 -22.34
CA GLY A 124 19.56 -3.13 -21.79
C GLY A 124 18.97 -1.72 -21.69
N GLU A 125 17.68 -1.57 -21.93
CA GLU A 125 16.92 -0.35 -21.67
C GLU A 125 15.66 -0.77 -20.90
N ALA A 126 15.80 -0.97 -19.59
CA ALA A 126 14.65 -1.03 -18.70
C ALA A 126 13.89 0.29 -18.88
N SER A 127 12.72 0.23 -19.53
CA SER A 127 11.89 1.41 -19.71
C SER A 127 11.44 1.80 -18.31
N LEU A 128 12.01 2.87 -17.76
CA LEU A 128 11.63 3.42 -16.47
C LEU A 128 10.17 3.92 -16.58
N HIS A 129 9.25 3.00 -16.35
CA HIS A 129 8.05 3.20 -15.54
C HIS A 129 6.76 3.74 -16.16
N ALA A 130 6.64 3.92 -17.47
CA ALA A 130 5.33 4.27 -18.05
C ALA A 130 4.50 3.06 -18.50
N ASP A 131 5.14 1.94 -18.85
CA ASP A 131 4.52 0.91 -19.69
C ASP A 131 4.41 -0.49 -19.06
N ILE A 132 4.75 -0.66 -17.77
CA ILE A 132 4.65 -1.99 -17.10
C ILE A 132 3.22 -2.55 -17.18
N ASP A 133 2.21 -1.68 -17.19
CA ASP A 133 0.79 -2.04 -17.29
C ASP A 133 0.14 -1.71 -18.66
N THR A 134 0.90 -1.22 -19.66
CA THR A 134 0.36 -0.86 -20.99
C THR A 134 0.55 -1.93 -22.06
N ASN A 135 1.16 -3.07 -21.72
CA ASN A 135 1.21 -4.21 -22.63
C ASN A 135 -0.22 -4.72 -22.90
N ASP A 136 -0.62 -4.67 -24.18
CA ASP A 136 -1.98 -5.01 -24.68
C ASP A 136 -2.36 -6.50 -24.49
N GLU A 137 -1.41 -7.36 -24.13
CA GLU A 137 -1.66 -8.77 -23.89
C GLU A 137 -1.85 -9.02 -22.37
N PRO A 138 -3.04 -9.47 -21.93
CA PRO A 138 -3.29 -9.67 -20.51
C PRO A 138 -2.31 -10.72 -19.96
N PRO A 139 -1.53 -10.41 -18.91
CA PRO A 139 -0.55 -11.33 -18.40
C PRO A 139 -1.24 -12.62 -17.90
N PRO A 140 -0.59 -13.79 -18.03
CA PRO A 140 -1.11 -15.02 -17.47
C PRO A 140 -1.41 -14.88 -15.97
N VAL A 141 -2.50 -15.52 -15.53
CA VAL A 141 -2.99 -15.38 -14.15
C VAL A 141 -1.98 -15.97 -13.15
N VAL A 142 -1.45 -15.11 -12.29
CA VAL A 142 -0.60 -15.53 -11.16
C VAL A 142 -1.40 -16.43 -10.21
N ARG A 143 -0.82 -17.59 -9.88
CA ARG A 143 -1.39 -18.58 -8.96
C ARG A 143 -1.14 -18.18 -7.50
N PHE A 144 -1.93 -17.22 -7.01
CA PHE A 144 -1.83 -16.71 -5.64
C PHE A 144 -2.12 -17.77 -4.56
N ASP A 145 -2.83 -18.85 -4.90
CA ASP A 145 -2.98 -20.04 -4.06
C ASP A 145 -1.64 -20.72 -3.76
N ARG A 146 -0.77 -20.84 -4.77
CA ARG A 146 0.58 -21.42 -4.59
C ARG A 146 1.51 -20.49 -3.82
N LEU A 147 1.39 -19.17 -4.03
CA LEU A 147 2.13 -18.18 -3.24
C LEU A 147 1.69 -18.18 -1.78
N ALA A 148 0.39 -18.25 -1.52
CA ALA A 148 -0.15 -18.38 -0.17
C ALA A 148 0.38 -19.63 0.53
N ALA A 149 0.45 -20.76 -0.18
CA ALA A 149 1.01 -22.01 0.35
C ALA A 149 2.51 -21.95 0.72
N LEU A 150 3.23 -20.88 0.35
CA LEU A 150 4.61 -20.65 0.79
C LEU A 150 4.69 -19.90 2.13
N THR A 151 3.68 -19.11 2.50
CA THR A 151 3.69 -18.27 3.70
C THR A 151 2.60 -18.64 4.69
N THR A 152 2.54 -17.96 5.82
CA THR A 152 1.44 -18.09 6.78
C THR A 152 0.41 -16.96 6.58
N PRO A 153 -0.84 -17.13 7.02
CA PRO A 153 -1.84 -16.05 7.03
C PRO A 153 -1.35 -14.80 7.75
N SER A 154 -0.68 -14.98 8.90
CA SER A 154 -0.10 -13.87 9.68
C SER A 154 1.03 -13.16 8.93
N GLY A 155 1.87 -13.89 8.19
CA GLY A 155 2.94 -13.31 7.38
C GLY A 155 2.38 -12.46 6.23
N ALA A 156 1.40 -13.00 5.49
CA ALA A 156 0.73 -12.26 4.42
C ALA A 156 0.02 -11.00 4.95
N GLN A 157 -0.66 -11.09 6.10
CA GLN A 157 -1.32 -9.96 6.74
C GLN A 157 -0.32 -8.91 7.24
N ARG A 158 0.81 -9.31 7.82
CA ARG A 158 1.86 -8.38 8.29
C ARG A 158 2.49 -7.61 7.13
N LEU A 159 2.75 -8.29 6.01
CA LEU A 159 3.25 -7.67 4.78
C LEU A 159 2.23 -6.69 4.19
N HIS A 160 0.94 -7.07 4.19
CA HIS A 160 -0.14 -6.18 3.75
C HIS A 160 -0.20 -4.90 4.58
N ALA A 161 -0.16 -5.03 5.91
CA ALA A 161 -0.20 -3.90 6.83
C ALA A 161 1.01 -2.96 6.63
N ALA A 162 2.22 -3.52 6.50
CA ALA A 162 3.43 -2.74 6.23
C ALA A 162 3.31 -1.95 4.92
N ALA A 163 2.86 -2.61 3.85
CA ALA A 163 2.72 -1.98 2.54
C ALA A 163 1.66 -0.87 2.56
N SER A 164 0.57 -1.09 3.30
CA SER A 164 -0.48 -0.08 3.48
C SER A 164 0.01 1.13 4.25
N ALA A 165 0.80 0.92 5.31
CA ALA A 165 1.33 2.00 6.13
C ALA A 165 2.34 2.86 5.34
N VAL A 166 3.28 2.23 4.63
CA VAL A 166 4.24 2.91 3.76
C VAL A 166 3.52 3.62 2.61
N GLN A 167 2.57 2.97 1.95
CA GLN A 167 1.81 3.60 0.86
C GLN A 167 1.06 4.84 1.35
N SER A 168 0.37 4.77 2.48
CA SER A 168 -0.35 5.93 3.05
C SER A 168 0.60 7.09 3.37
N HIS A 169 1.79 6.79 3.88
CA HIS A 169 2.80 7.82 4.16
C HIS A 169 3.37 8.46 2.89
N VAL A 170 3.71 7.63 1.89
CA VAL A 170 4.30 8.09 0.63
C VAL A 170 3.27 8.79 -0.23
N ALA A 171 2.07 8.22 -0.35
CA ALA A 171 0.87 8.87 -0.88
C ALA A 171 0.42 10.06 -0.05
N GLY A 172 1.12 10.33 1.06
CA GLY A 172 1.28 11.61 1.77
C GLY A 172 0.07 12.46 1.54
N ASP A 173 -1.01 12.10 2.25
CA ASP A 173 -2.34 12.67 2.03
C ASP A 173 -2.15 14.17 1.75
N PRO A 174 -2.37 14.63 0.51
CA PRO A 174 -2.58 16.05 0.30
C PRO A 174 -3.81 16.30 1.15
N GLY A 175 -3.63 16.93 2.32
CA GLY A 175 -4.62 16.91 3.40
C GLY A 175 -5.99 17.09 2.80
N VAL A 176 -6.91 16.14 3.07
CA VAL A 176 -8.17 16.05 2.32
C VAL A 176 -8.83 17.43 2.37
N GLU A 177 -8.93 18.09 1.21
CA GLU A 177 -9.60 19.38 1.11
C GLU A 177 -11.10 19.14 1.25
N LEU A 178 -11.56 19.16 2.49
CA LEU A 178 -12.96 19.14 2.82
C LEU A 178 -13.55 20.53 2.56
N ASP A 179 -14.66 20.57 1.84
CA ASP A 179 -15.45 21.79 1.77
C ASP A 179 -16.02 22.15 3.16
N ALA A 180 -16.60 23.35 3.28
CA ALA A 180 -17.14 23.82 4.55
C ALA A 180 -18.23 22.91 5.13
N ALA A 181 -19.07 22.30 4.28
CA ALA A 181 -20.15 21.42 4.72
C ALA A 181 -19.62 20.08 5.21
N GLN A 182 -18.66 19.50 4.48
CA GLN A 182 -17.95 18.28 4.85
C GLN A 182 -17.18 18.46 6.16
N ARG A 183 -16.51 19.60 6.36
CA ARG A 183 -15.82 19.92 7.61
C ARG A 183 -16.78 20.02 8.79
N SER A 184 -17.90 20.75 8.66
CA SER A 184 -18.91 20.83 9.72
C SER A 184 -19.54 19.48 10.05
N LEU A 185 -19.74 18.61 9.06
CA LEU A 185 -20.19 17.23 9.29
C LEU A 185 -19.15 16.43 10.07
N LEU A 186 -17.88 16.49 9.66
CA LEU A 186 -16.79 15.77 10.32
C LEU A 186 -16.63 16.21 11.79
N GLU A 187 -16.67 17.51 12.06
CA GLU A 187 -16.63 18.10 13.41
C GLU A 187 -17.81 17.63 14.27
N GLY A 188 -19.03 17.62 13.73
CA GLY A 188 -20.18 17.14 14.48
C GLY A 188 -20.09 15.64 14.80
N VAL A 189 -19.58 14.84 13.84
CA VAL A 189 -19.37 13.40 14.04
C VAL A 189 -18.27 13.12 15.06
N SER A 190 -17.17 13.88 15.07
CA SER A 190 -16.08 13.77 16.05
C SER A 190 -16.53 14.23 17.44
N ALA A 191 -17.42 15.22 17.50
CA ALA A 191 -18.11 15.63 18.71
C ALA A 191 -19.10 14.58 19.24
N GLY A 192 -19.30 13.46 18.53
CA GLY A 192 -20.16 12.36 18.95
C GLY A 192 -21.64 12.58 18.65
N LEU A 193 -21.99 13.59 17.85
CA LEU A 193 -23.37 13.78 17.43
C LEU A 193 -23.88 12.59 16.63
N THR A 194 -25.15 12.27 16.85
CA THR A 194 -25.91 11.30 16.08
C THR A 194 -26.36 11.90 14.75
N VAL A 195 -26.73 11.03 13.79
CA VAL A 195 -27.30 11.46 12.51
C VAL A 195 -28.56 12.32 12.69
N SER A 196 -29.35 12.07 13.75
CA SER A 196 -30.57 12.84 14.02
C SER A 196 -30.26 14.25 14.52
N GLU A 197 -29.23 14.40 15.35
CA GLU A 197 -28.78 15.70 15.86
C GLU A 197 -28.16 16.52 14.73
N LEU A 198 -27.29 15.92 13.92
CA LEU A 198 -26.71 16.55 12.72
C LEU A 198 -27.79 17.03 11.74
N ALA A 199 -28.82 16.20 11.51
CA ALA A 199 -29.94 16.55 10.64
C ALA A 199 -30.69 17.79 11.16
N THR A 200 -30.94 17.85 12.46
CA THR A 200 -31.62 18.99 13.11
C THR A 200 -30.75 20.24 13.06
N GLN A 201 -29.47 20.12 13.40
CA GLN A 201 -28.53 21.24 13.48
C GLN A 201 -28.26 21.87 12.11
N LEU A 202 -28.16 21.06 11.06
CA LEU A 202 -27.83 21.51 9.71
C LEU A 202 -29.08 21.76 8.84
N GLY A 203 -30.29 21.59 9.37
CA GLY A 203 -31.53 21.80 8.63
C GLY A 203 -31.80 20.78 7.51
N TYR A 204 -31.23 19.57 7.62
CA TYR A 204 -31.35 18.50 6.63
C TYR A 204 -32.26 17.36 7.10
N SER A 205 -32.71 16.55 6.14
CA SER A 205 -33.33 15.26 6.48
C SER A 205 -32.26 14.25 6.94
N ARG A 206 -32.63 13.27 7.79
CA ARG A 206 -31.73 12.17 8.19
C ARG A 206 -31.14 11.42 6.98
N ARG A 207 -31.93 11.23 5.92
CA ARG A 207 -31.49 10.56 4.69
C ARG A 207 -30.47 11.41 3.92
N SER A 208 -30.59 12.73 3.95
CA SER A 208 -29.60 13.64 3.36
C SER A 208 -28.27 13.54 4.12
N ILE A 209 -28.30 13.55 5.46
CA ILE A 209 -27.09 13.39 6.28
C ILE A 209 -26.38 12.07 5.99
N PHE A 210 -27.10 10.95 5.87
CA PHE A 210 -26.48 9.67 5.51
C PHE A 210 -25.74 9.75 4.16
N ARG A 211 -26.31 10.42 3.16
CA ARG A 211 -25.66 10.59 1.85
C ARG A 211 -24.43 11.47 1.93
N GLU A 212 -24.48 12.58 2.68
CA GLU A 212 -23.32 13.45 2.83
C GLU A 212 -22.21 12.78 3.65
N LEU A 213 -22.55 11.97 4.65
CA LEU A 213 -21.56 11.16 5.37
C LEU A 213 -20.91 10.11 4.49
N SER A 214 -21.68 9.40 3.65
CA SER A 214 -21.10 8.47 2.67
C SER A 214 -20.13 9.19 1.73
N ARG A 215 -20.53 10.35 1.19
CA ARG A 215 -19.64 11.16 0.34
C ARG A 215 -18.40 11.63 1.07
N LEU A 216 -18.52 12.06 2.32
CA LEU A 216 -17.39 12.45 3.16
C LEU A 216 -16.39 11.28 3.29
N TRP A 217 -16.86 10.08 3.57
CA TRP A 217 -16.00 8.90 3.67
C TRP A 217 -15.36 8.53 2.33
N ASP A 218 -16.12 8.62 1.24
CA ASP A 218 -15.58 8.43 -0.11
C ASP A 218 -14.50 9.47 -0.44
N THR A 219 -14.74 10.76 -0.13
CA THR A 219 -13.77 11.85 -0.29
C THR A 219 -12.52 11.64 0.55
N MET A 220 -12.67 11.11 1.76
CA MET A 220 -11.54 10.77 2.63
C MET A 220 -10.85 9.45 2.23
N GLY A 221 -11.38 8.71 1.25
CA GLY A 221 -10.84 7.43 0.80
C GLY A 221 -10.93 6.33 1.86
N VAL A 222 -11.93 6.40 2.75
CA VAL A 222 -12.14 5.44 3.85
C VAL A 222 -13.51 4.79 3.74
N PRO A 223 -13.64 3.51 4.12
CA PRO A 223 -14.88 2.76 3.90
C PRO A 223 -15.96 3.04 4.96
N ASP A 224 -15.60 3.61 6.11
CA ASP A 224 -16.52 3.78 7.23
C ASP A 224 -16.15 4.93 8.17
N ARG A 225 -17.09 5.25 9.08
CA ARG A 225 -16.96 6.31 10.10
C ARG A 225 -15.76 6.13 11.02
N ALA A 226 -15.47 4.90 11.46
CA ALA A 226 -14.42 4.65 12.44
C ALA A 226 -13.04 4.90 11.81
N GLN A 227 -12.86 4.45 10.56
CA GLN A 227 -11.67 4.74 9.77
C GLN A 227 -11.57 6.22 9.43
N GLY A 228 -12.67 6.86 9.05
CA GLY A 228 -12.70 8.30 8.78
C GLY A 228 -12.31 9.17 9.96
N LEU A 229 -12.79 8.85 11.17
CA LEU A 229 -12.39 9.59 12.38
C LEU A 229 -10.90 9.41 12.72
N ARG A 230 -10.36 8.18 12.62
CA ARG A 230 -8.92 7.95 12.82
C ARG A 230 -8.08 8.72 11.81
N LYS A 231 -8.50 8.72 10.54
CA LYS A 231 -7.84 9.48 9.47
C LYS A 231 -7.91 10.99 9.72
N ALA A 232 -9.07 11.51 10.13
CA ALA A 232 -9.24 12.92 10.47
C ALA A 232 -8.34 13.36 11.63
N GLU A 233 -8.23 12.54 12.68
CA GLU A 233 -7.36 12.81 13.83
C GLU A 233 -5.88 12.80 13.43
N ALA A 234 -5.45 11.79 12.67
CA ALA A 234 -4.08 11.69 12.16
C ALA A 234 -3.68 12.88 11.26
N GLN A 235 -4.65 13.50 10.59
CA GLN A 235 -4.44 14.67 9.73
C GLN A 235 -4.65 16.02 10.45
N GLY A 236 -5.00 16.02 11.74
CA GLY A 236 -5.32 17.24 12.48
C GLY A 236 -6.57 17.97 11.97
N LEU A 237 -7.46 17.26 11.26
CA LEU A 237 -8.74 17.81 10.78
C LEU A 237 -9.77 17.94 11.90
N VAL A 238 -9.59 17.17 12.98
CA VAL A 238 -10.39 17.23 14.22
C VAL A 238 -9.48 17.02 15.42
N GLU A 239 -9.84 17.60 16.57
CA GLU A 239 -9.12 17.37 17.82
C GLU A 239 -9.36 15.93 18.32
N GLY A 240 -8.27 15.22 18.61
CA GLY A 240 -8.30 13.89 19.20
C GLY A 240 -8.96 13.92 20.58
N ARG A 241 -10.03 13.13 20.77
CA ARG A 241 -10.61 12.95 22.10
C ARG A 241 -9.71 12.00 22.89
N HIS A 242 -8.87 12.56 23.77
CA HIS A 242 -8.28 11.82 24.89
C HIS A 242 -9.42 11.33 25.80
N GLY A 243 -9.92 10.13 25.54
CA GLY A 243 -10.79 9.36 26.43
C GLY A 243 -9.97 8.38 27.25
#